data_AF-A0A957PKE1-F1
#
_entry.id   AF-A0A957PKE1-F1
#
_cell.length_a   1.000
_cell.length_b   1.000
_cell.length_c   1.000
_cell.angle_alpha   90.00
_cell.angle_beta   90.00
_cell.angle_gamma   90.00
#
_symmetry.space_group_name_H-M   'P 1'
#
loop_
_entity.id
_entity.type
_entity.pdbx_description
1 polymer ?
#
loop_
_entity_poly.entity_id
_entity_poly.type
_entity_poly.pdbx_seq_one_letter_code
_entity_poly.pdbx_strand_id
1 'polypeptide(L)'
;MDRICFYLAHFRINFVGLFCPLAELERRERFVRVRAAGTTRSQIEQVHAHQIYALKVDSAIESAQEIAATIKAYHERVLWPQAFRRIRNEKIIIDYQ
;
A
#
# COMPACT_ATOMS: atom_id res chain seq x y z
N MET A 1 -9.61 -8.78 4.07
CA MET A 1 -9.75 -7.75 3.02
C MET A 1 -11.14 -7.72 2.38
N ASP A 2 -11.91 -8.80 2.55
CA ASP A 2 -13.25 -9.00 1.97
C ASP A 2 -14.27 -7.91 2.33
N ARG A 3 -14.31 -7.47 3.59
CA ARG A 3 -15.21 -6.36 4.00
C ARG A 3 -14.89 -5.05 3.30
N ILE A 4 -13.60 -4.72 3.16
CA ILE A 4 -13.16 -3.52 2.45
C ILE A 4 -13.55 -3.58 0.99
N CYS A 5 -13.41 -4.74 0.35
CA CYS A 5 -13.81 -4.94 -1.05
C CYS A 5 -15.32 -4.83 -1.25
N PHE A 6 -16.11 -5.24 -0.27
CA PHE A 6 -17.55 -5.08 -0.31
C PHE A 6 -17.95 -3.59 -0.30
N TYR A 7 -17.45 -2.80 0.65
CA TYR A 7 -17.81 -1.37 0.75
C TYR A 7 -17.31 -0.54 -0.42
N LEU A 8 -16.15 -0.91 -0.97
CA LEU A 8 -15.48 -0.17 -2.02
C LEU A 8 -15.94 -0.57 -3.43
N ALA A 9 -16.86 -1.54 -3.55
CA ALA A 9 -17.28 -2.16 -4.82
C ALA A 9 -17.77 -1.19 -5.89
N HIS A 10 -18.36 -0.06 -5.48
CA HIS A 10 -19.03 0.90 -6.35
C HIS A 10 -18.14 2.08 -6.75
N PHE A 11 -16.89 2.11 -6.29
CA PHE A 11 -15.97 3.22 -6.51
C PHE A 11 -14.85 2.84 -7.48
N ARG A 12 -14.37 3.84 -8.23
CA ARG A 12 -13.17 3.71 -9.06
C ARG A 12 -11.93 3.86 -8.18
N ILE A 13 -11.33 2.73 -7.77
CA ILE A 13 -10.23 2.72 -6.79
C ILE A 13 -8.95 2.13 -7.38
N ASN A 14 -7.85 2.87 -7.23
CA ASN A 14 -6.49 2.40 -7.50
C ASN A 14 -5.80 2.04 -6.18
N PHE A 15 -5.39 0.79 -6.02
CA PHE A 15 -4.53 0.40 -4.90
C PHE A 15 -3.08 0.77 -5.23
N VAL A 16 -2.51 1.68 -4.46
CA VAL A 16 -1.11 2.10 -4.62
C VAL A 16 -0.29 1.48 -3.49
N GLY A 17 0.78 0.79 -3.85
CA GLY A 17 1.74 0.23 -2.89
C GLY A 17 2.85 1.23 -2.64
N LEU A 18 2.95 1.73 -1.41
CA LEU A 18 4.04 2.60 -0.98
C LEU A 18 5.08 1.76 -0.25
N PHE A 19 6.26 1.65 -0.84
CA PHE A 19 7.37 0.86 -0.32
C PHE A 19 8.46 1.76 0.25
N CYS A 20 9.25 1.18 1.13
CA CYS A 20 10.46 1.76 1.69
C CYS A 20 11.28 0.62 2.33
N PRO A 21 12.60 0.56 2.17
CA PRO A 21 13.43 -0.43 2.85
C PRO A 21 13.27 -0.36 4.38
N LEU A 22 13.21 -1.52 5.03
CA LEU A 22 13.04 -1.60 6.49
C LEU A 22 14.05 -0.75 7.26
N ALA A 23 15.32 -0.76 6.83
CA ALA A 23 16.39 0.02 7.46
C ALA A 23 16.10 1.53 7.43
N GLU A 24 15.54 2.05 6.34
CA GLU A 24 15.18 3.48 6.22
C GLU A 24 13.94 3.79 7.05
N LEU A 25 12.96 2.89 7.09
CA LEU A 25 11.79 3.05 7.95
C LEU A 25 12.16 3.05 9.44
N GLU A 26 13.02 2.14 9.90
CA GLU A 26 13.54 2.10 11.28
C GLU A 26 14.38 3.35 11.61
N ARG A 27 15.16 3.85 10.64
CA ARG A 27 15.85 5.14 10.79
C ARG A 27 14.86 6.28 11.01
N ARG A 28 13.79 6.37 10.21
CA ARG A 28 12.74 7.41 10.34
C ARG A 28 11.95 7.27 11.64
N GLU A 29 11.61 6.05 12.05
CA GLU A 29 10.85 5.78 13.29
C GLU A 29 11.56 6.36 14.53
N ARG A 30 12.90 6.28 14.59
CA ARG A 30 13.70 6.86 15.68
C ARG A 30 13.54 8.38 15.83
N PHE A 31 13.20 9.09 14.76
CA PHE A 31 12.97 10.54 14.79
C PHE A 31 11.51 10.91 15.07
N VAL A 32 10.60 9.93 15.09
CA VAL A 32 9.16 10.14 15.30
C VAL A 32 8.82 9.89 16.77
N ARG A 33 8.66 10.97 17.55
CA ARG A 33 8.40 10.96 19.02
C ARG A 33 7.13 10.23 19.48
N VAL A 34 6.30 9.70 18.58
CA VAL A 34 4.93 9.22 18.88
C VAL A 34 4.79 7.69 18.76
N ARG A 35 5.75 6.97 18.18
CA ARG A 35 5.62 5.51 17.97
C ARG A 35 6.48 4.73 18.97
N ALA A 36 5.93 3.65 19.54
CA ALA A 36 6.74 2.66 20.22
C ALA A 36 7.73 2.05 19.20
N ALA A 37 9.01 1.96 19.56
CA ALA A 37 10.02 1.38 18.70
C ALA A 37 9.65 -0.07 18.30
N GLY A 38 9.88 -0.43 17.04
CA GLY A 38 9.59 -1.77 16.51
C GLY A 38 8.22 -1.92 15.84
N THR A 39 7.39 -0.85 15.83
CA THR A 39 6.08 -0.85 15.16
C THR A 39 6.21 -1.08 13.66
N THR A 40 7.20 -0.46 13.04
CA THR A 40 7.46 -0.61 11.59
C THR A 40 7.77 -2.06 11.23
N ARG A 41 8.64 -2.71 11.99
CA ARG A 41 9.08 -4.07 11.72
C ARG A 41 7.93 -5.07 11.80
N SER A 42 7.04 -4.93 12.78
CA SER A 42 5.89 -5.84 12.93
C SER A 42 4.84 -5.67 11.84
N GLN A 43 4.79 -4.51 11.18
CA GLN A 43 3.75 -4.19 10.21
C GLN A 43 4.15 -4.47 8.76
N ILE A 44 5.44 -4.41 8.42
CA ILE A 44 5.90 -4.35 7.02
C ILE A 44 5.42 -5.52 6.15
N GLU A 45 5.38 -6.73 6.72
CA GLU A 45 4.90 -7.93 6.02
C GLU A 45 3.36 -7.95 5.94
N GLN A 46 2.70 -7.60 7.04
CA GLN A 46 1.23 -7.63 7.13
C GLN A 46 0.56 -6.62 6.20
N VAL A 47 1.10 -5.39 6.10
CA VAL A 47 0.49 -4.31 5.30
C VAL A 47 0.59 -4.56 3.79
N HIS A 48 1.56 -5.39 3.37
CA HIS A 48 1.76 -5.76 1.97
C HIS A 48 1.33 -7.19 1.63
N ALA A 49 0.73 -7.92 2.57
CA ALA A 49 0.38 -9.34 2.42
C ALA A 49 -0.49 -9.65 1.19
N HIS A 50 -1.35 -8.72 0.77
CA HIS A 50 -2.20 -8.93 -0.42
C HIS A 50 -1.45 -8.77 -1.75
N GLN A 51 -0.26 -8.15 -1.76
CA GLN A 51 0.67 -7.94 -2.89
C GLN A 51 0.13 -7.30 -4.20
N ILE A 52 -1.18 -7.10 -4.33
CA ILE A 52 -1.83 -6.57 -5.52
C ILE A 52 -1.87 -5.06 -5.46
N TYR A 53 -1.18 -4.41 -6.41
CA TYR A 53 -1.17 -2.97 -6.57
C TYR A 53 -1.33 -2.60 -8.04
N ALA A 54 -2.05 -1.50 -8.28
CA ALA A 54 -2.18 -0.85 -9.57
C ALA A 54 -0.89 -0.08 -9.93
N LEU A 55 -0.24 0.49 -8.91
CA LEU A 55 1.01 1.24 -8.99
C LEU A 55 1.84 0.95 -7.73
N LYS A 56 3.15 0.81 -7.86
CA LYS A 56 4.11 0.72 -6.75
C LYS A 56 5.03 1.94 -6.80
N VAL A 57 5.30 2.55 -5.66
CA VAL A 57 6.18 3.73 -5.50
C VAL A 57 7.10 3.53 -4.31
N ASP A 58 8.29 4.14 -4.32
CA ASP A 58 9.31 3.95 -3.28
C ASP A 58 9.71 5.29 -2.63
N SER A 59 9.35 5.45 -1.37
CA SER A 59 9.61 6.66 -0.58
C SER A 59 11.05 6.79 -0.06
N ALA A 60 11.92 5.82 -0.34
CA ALA A 60 13.36 5.95 -0.11
C ALA A 60 14.09 6.56 -1.32
N ILE A 61 13.50 6.50 -2.51
CA ILE A 61 14.09 6.97 -3.76
C ILE A 61 13.42 8.26 -4.22
N GLU A 62 12.09 8.29 -4.17
CA GLU A 62 11.28 9.41 -4.66
C GLU A 62 10.84 10.31 -3.50
N SER A 63 10.82 11.63 -3.74
CA SER A 63 10.21 12.60 -2.85
C SER A 63 8.69 12.47 -2.81
N ALA A 64 8.06 13.01 -1.76
CA ALA A 64 6.61 13.00 -1.63
C ALA A 64 5.91 13.70 -2.83
N GLN A 65 6.52 14.76 -3.36
CA GLN A 65 6.04 15.51 -4.51
C GLN A 65 6.08 14.67 -5.80
N GLU A 66 7.18 13.96 -6.04
CA GLU A 66 7.33 13.06 -7.19
C GLU A 66 6.34 11.91 -7.11
N ILE A 67 6.21 11.26 -5.94
CA ILE A 67 5.22 10.20 -5.72
C ILE A 67 3.80 10.70 -5.99
N ALA A 68 3.43 11.87 -5.48
CA ALA A 68 2.10 12.45 -5.70
C ALA A 68 1.85 12.72 -7.19
N ALA A 69 2.84 13.25 -7.91
CA ALA A 69 2.75 13.48 -9.35
C ALA A 69 2.57 12.16 -10.12
N THR A 70 3.33 11.12 -9.77
CA THR A 70 3.21 9.78 -10.36
C THR A 70 1.82 9.18 -10.14
N ILE A 71 1.30 9.27 -8.91
CA ILE A 71 -0.05 8.78 -8.57
C ILE A 71 -1.12 9.53 -9.38
N LYS A 72 -1.01 10.86 -9.48
CA LYS A 72 -1.95 11.69 -10.26
C LYS A 72 -1.94 11.30 -11.74
N ALA A 73 -0.77 11.25 -12.36
CA ALA A 73 -0.63 10.89 -13.76
C ALA A 73 -1.16 9.48 -14.06
N TYR A 74 -0.97 8.52 -13.14
CA TYR A 74 -1.55 7.19 -13.24
C TYR A 74 -3.09 7.23 -13.18
N HIS A 75 -3.66 7.96 -12.22
CA HIS A 75 -5.10 8.05 -12.02
C HIS A 75 -5.86 8.66 -13.22
N GLU A 76 -5.24 9.63 -13.90
CA GLU A 76 -5.78 10.28 -15.09
C GLU A 76 -5.78 9.34 -16.31
N ARG A 77 -4.82 8.41 -16.41
CA ARG A 77 -4.69 7.49 -17.56
C ARG A 77 -5.56 6.23 -17.45
N VAL A 78 -5.84 5.75 -16.24
CA VAL A 78 -6.49 4.45 -16.04
C VAL A 78 -8.01 4.59 -16.04
N LEU A 79 -8.66 4.20 -17.13
CA LEU A 79 -10.13 4.25 -17.25
C LEU A 79 -10.85 3.22 -16.35
N TRP A 80 -10.21 2.07 -16.07
CA TRP A 80 -10.79 0.98 -15.27
C TRP A 80 -9.75 0.31 -14.35
N PRO A 81 -9.83 0.48 -13.02
CA PRO A 81 -8.85 -0.08 -12.09
C PRO A 81 -8.96 -1.61 -11.98
N GLN A 82 -7.99 -2.33 -12.57
CA GLN A 82 -7.99 -3.79 -12.60
C GLN A 82 -7.56 -4.44 -11.27
N ALA A 83 -6.78 -3.73 -10.45
CA ALA A 83 -6.23 -4.26 -9.20
C ALA A 83 -7.33 -4.63 -8.19
N PHE A 84 -8.32 -3.76 -8.00
CA PHE A 84 -9.44 -4.01 -7.09
C PHE A 84 -10.28 -5.22 -7.51
N ARG A 85 -10.48 -5.40 -8.82
CA ARG A 85 -11.17 -6.58 -9.37
C ARG A 85 -10.41 -7.88 -9.07
N ARG A 86 -9.08 -7.86 -9.06
CA ARG A 86 -8.25 -9.01 -8.68
C ARG A 86 -8.31 -9.28 -7.17
N ILE A 87 -8.21 -8.25 -6.34
CA ILE A 87 -8.34 -8.37 -4.87
C ILE A 87 -9.70 -8.99 -4.48
N ARG A 88 -10.79 -8.61 -5.17
CA ARG A 88 -12.12 -9.18 -4.95
C ARG A 88 -12.22 -10.68 -5.28
N ASN A 89 -11.36 -11.17 -6.18
CA ASN A 89 -11.42 -12.55 -6.69
C ASN A 89 -10.40 -13.49 -6.02
N GLU A 90 -9.42 -12.97 -5.29
CA GLU A 90 -8.48 -13.78 -4.53
C GLU A 90 -9.02 -14.07 -3.12
N LYS A 91 -9.20 -15.35 -2.80
CA LYS A 91 -9.38 -15.78 -1.40
C LYS A 91 -8.07 -15.52 -0.66
N ILE A 92 -8.06 -14.51 0.20
CA ILE A 92 -6.93 -14.34 1.12
C ILE A 92 -7.06 -15.43 2.18
N ILE A 93 -6.24 -16.49 2.04
CA ILE A 93 -6.02 -17.46 3.10
C ILE A 93 -5.18 -16.75 4.16
N ILE A 94 -5.81 -16.33 5.26
CA ILE A 94 -5.09 -15.89 6.44
C ILE A 94 -5.08 -17.10 7.38
N ASP A 95 -4.00 -17.86 7.38
CA ASP A 95 -3.77 -18.85 8.43
C ASP A 95 -3.50 -18.10 9.74
N TYR A 96 -4.35 -18.36 10.72
CA TYR A 96 -4.17 -17.93 12.10
C TYR A 96 -3.49 -19.10 12.83
N GLN A 97 -2.23 -18.94 13.23
CA GLN A 97 -1.58 -19.75 14.28
C GLN A 97 -1.41 -18.85 15.50
#